data_AF-I3Z1Q9-F1
#
_entry.id   AF-I3Z1Q9-F1
#
_cell.length_a   1.000
_cell.length_b   1.000
_cell.length_c   1.000
_cell.angle_alpha   90.00
_cell.angle_beta   90.00
_cell.angle_gamma   90.00
#
_symmetry.space_group_name_H-M   'P 1'
#
loop_
_entity.id
_entity.type
_entity.pdbx_description
1 polymer ?
#
loop_
_entity_poly.entity_id
_entity_poly.type
_entity_poly.pdbx_seq_one_letter_code
_entity_poly.pdbx_strand_id
1 'polypeptide(L)'
;MTAKKNSFDEVENLLQDIGTKIEQLIEKAADLSGEAKDEIEKKIKELKDKETTLQAEFKKGKARAEKFYQEKKTEVEPNLKKSQKHFKNAFKQLGDAFSVLFSGKK
;
A
#
# COMPACT_ATOMS: atom_id res chain seq x y z
N MET A 1 6.25 -12.89 -13.38
CA MET A 1 5.73 -11.59 -12.93
C MET A 1 5.63 -11.63 -11.41
N THR A 2 6.63 -11.11 -10.71
CA THR A 2 6.66 -11.12 -9.25
C THR A 2 5.86 -9.92 -8.77
N ALA A 3 4.60 -10.13 -8.42
CA ALA A 3 3.78 -9.09 -7.82
C ALA A 3 4.47 -8.60 -6.55
N LYS A 4 4.99 -7.37 -6.54
CA LYS A 4 5.34 -6.68 -5.29
C LYS A 4 4.04 -6.57 -4.51
N LYS A 5 3.83 -7.48 -3.54
CA LYS A 5 2.75 -7.32 -2.55
C LYS A 5 2.94 -5.95 -1.91
N ASN A 6 1.92 -5.10 -2.00
CA ASN A 6 1.96 -3.80 -1.36
C ASN A 6 1.94 -4.07 0.14
N SER A 7 2.78 -3.39 0.93
CA SER A 7 2.80 -3.56 2.39
C SER A 7 1.42 -3.30 3.03
N PHE A 8 0.57 -2.56 2.33
CA PHE A 8 -0.82 -2.35 2.71
C PHE A 8 -1.68 -3.62 2.55
N ASP A 9 -1.46 -4.42 1.50
CA ASP A 9 -2.18 -5.67 1.27
C ASP A 9 -1.87 -6.69 2.36
N GLU A 10 -0.63 -6.71 2.88
CA GLU A 10 -0.25 -7.59 3.99
C GLU A 10 -0.98 -7.24 5.29
N VAL A 11 -1.15 -5.95 5.57
CA VAL A 11 -1.91 -5.49 6.75
C VAL A 11 -3.41 -5.73 6.56
N GLU A 12 -3.93 -5.58 5.34
CA GLU A 12 -5.34 -5.86 5.03
C GLU A 12 -5.66 -7.36 5.18
N ASN A 13 -4.76 -8.24 4.72
CA ASN A 13 -4.87 -9.69 4.96
C ASN A 13 -4.81 -10.02 6.46
N LEU A 14 -3.92 -9.36 7.22
CA LEU A 14 -3.83 -9.57 8.66
C LEU A 14 -5.12 -9.16 9.39
N LEU A 15 -5.73 -8.05 8.98
CA LEU A 15 -7.02 -7.60 9.52
C LEU A 15 -8.13 -8.60 9.20
N GLN A 16 -8.19 -9.12 7.97
CA GLN A 16 -9.13 -10.19 7.59
C GLN A 16 -8.94 -11.45 8.43
N ASP A 17 -7.69 -11.91 8.62
CA ASP A 17 -7.39 -13.09 9.44
C ASP A 17 -7.81 -12.89 10.91
N ILE A 18 -7.65 -11.68 11.45
CA ILE A 18 -8.13 -11.34 12.80
C ILE A 18 -9.66 -11.41 12.85
N GLY A 19 -10.36 -10.84 11.87
CA GLY A 19 -11.81 -10.91 11.75
C GLY A 19 -12.32 -12.35 11.69
N THR A 20 -11.71 -13.21 10.85
CA THR A 20 -12.06 -14.63 10.76
C THR A 20 -11.81 -15.37 12.07
N LYS A 21 -10.72 -15.08 12.79
CA LYS A 21 -10.48 -15.66 14.12
C LYS A 21 -11.52 -15.22 15.15
N ILE A 22 -11.99 -13.98 15.08
CA ILE A 22 -13.06 -13.48 15.94
C ILE A 22 -14.35 -14.27 15.67
N GLU A 23 -14.73 -14.47 14.41
CA GLU A 23 -15.91 -15.27 14.04
C GLU A 23 -15.82 -16.71 14.55
N GLN A 24 -14.67 -17.37 14.37
CA GLN A 24 -14.43 -18.71 14.88
C GLN A 24 -14.51 -18.79 16.42
N LEU A 25 -14.06 -17.75 17.12
CA LEU A 25 -14.18 -17.68 18.57
C LEU A 25 -15.63 -17.44 19.00
N ILE A 26 -16.41 -16.66 18.25
CA ILE A 26 -17.84 -16.44 18.50
C ILE A 26 -18.62 -17.75 18.33
N GLU A 27 -18.36 -18.52 17.27
CA GLU A 27 -18.97 -19.85 17.10
C GLU A 27 -18.62 -20.78 18.27
N LYS A 28 -17.34 -20.83 18.65
CA LYS A 28 -16.92 -21.62 19.82
C LYS A 28 -17.56 -21.15 21.12
N ALA A 29 -17.77 -19.83 21.29
CA ALA A 29 -18.45 -19.29 22.46
C ALA A 29 -19.93 -19.67 22.51
N ALA A 30 -20.58 -19.83 21.35
CA ALA A 30 -21.99 -20.22 21.26
C ALA A 30 -22.21 -21.66 21.74
N ASP A 31 -21.23 -22.55 21.54
CA ASP A 31 -21.27 -23.93 21.98
C ASP A 31 -20.83 -24.12 23.45
N LEU A 32 -20.27 -23.08 24.08
CA LEU A 32 -19.76 -23.10 25.46
C LEU A 32 -20.76 -22.48 26.44
N SER A 33 -20.72 -22.90 27.70
CA SER A 33 -21.53 -22.33 28.78
C SER A 33 -20.70 -22.18 30.07
N GLY A 34 -21.12 -21.26 30.95
CA GLY A 34 -20.42 -20.96 32.21
C GLY A 34 -19.08 -20.23 32.00
N GLU A 35 -18.14 -20.41 32.93
CA GLU A 35 -16.85 -19.66 32.97
C GLU A 35 -16.02 -19.76 31.68
N ALA A 36 -16.11 -20.88 30.95
CA ALA A 36 -15.43 -21.05 29.67
C ALA A 36 -15.96 -20.10 28.57
N LYS A 37 -17.26 -19.76 28.62
CA LYS A 37 -17.86 -18.79 27.72
C LYS A 37 -17.35 -17.38 28.04
N ASP A 38 -17.33 -17.01 29.31
CA ASP A 38 -16.88 -15.68 29.75
C ASP A 38 -15.42 -15.41 29.38
N GLU A 39 -14.55 -16.42 29.48
CA GLU A 39 -13.15 -16.31 29.09
C GLU A 39 -12.96 -16.12 27.57
N ILE A 40 -13.77 -16.82 26.75
CA ILE A 40 -13.76 -16.69 25.30
C ILE A 40 -14.34 -15.32 24.88
N GLU A 41 -15.43 -14.86 25.50
CA GLU A 41 -16.02 -13.54 25.25
C GLU A 41 -15.03 -12.42 25.57
N LYS A 42 -14.26 -12.55 26.65
CA LYS A 42 -13.19 -11.61 26.99
C LYS A 42 -12.12 -11.57 25.89
N LYS A 43 -11.68 -12.72 25.38
CA LYS A 43 -10.72 -12.80 24.26
C LYS A 43 -11.28 -12.20 22.97
N ILE A 44 -12.56 -12.43 22.66
CA ILE A 44 -13.23 -11.81 21.52
C ILE A 44 -13.21 -10.28 21.64
N LYS A 45 -13.51 -9.75 22.83
CA LYS A 45 -13.51 -8.31 23.07
C LYS A 45 -12.12 -7.70 22.89
N GLU A 46 -11.08 -8.33 23.45
CA GLU A 46 -9.71 -7.87 23.28
C GLU A 46 -9.25 -7.89 21.81
N LEU A 47 -9.64 -8.92 21.06
CA LEU A 47 -9.31 -9.00 19.63
C LEU A 47 -10.04 -7.93 18.81
N LYS A 48 -11.32 -7.66 19.10
CA LYS A 48 -12.08 -6.58 18.45
C LYS A 48 -11.51 -5.20 18.74
N ASP A 49 -11.11 -4.93 19.98
CA ASP A 49 -10.50 -3.65 20.35
C ASP A 49 -9.16 -3.44 19.63
N LYS A 50 -8.34 -4.49 19.54
CA LYS A 50 -7.07 -4.46 18.79
C LYS A 50 -7.31 -4.27 17.29
N GLU A 51 -8.26 -4.98 16.70
CA GLU A 51 -8.61 -4.85 15.28
C GLU A 51 -9.07 -3.43 14.95
N THR A 52 -9.96 -2.87 15.76
CA THR A 52 -10.50 -1.51 15.59
C THR A 52 -9.37 -0.47 15.64
N THR A 53 -8.46 -0.61 16.60
CA THR A 53 -7.29 0.26 16.72
C THR A 53 -6.38 0.16 15.49
N LEU A 54 -6.07 -1.08 15.07
CA LEU A 54 -5.21 -1.34 13.92
C LEU A 54 -5.83 -0.83 12.60
N GLN A 55 -7.14 -1.01 12.41
CA GLN A 55 -7.88 -0.44 11.27
C GLN A 55 -7.81 1.08 11.25
N ALA A 56 -7.97 1.75 12.40
CA ALA A 56 -7.92 3.19 12.49
C ALA A 56 -6.53 3.75 12.12
N GLU A 57 -5.47 3.12 12.60
CA GLU A 57 -4.09 3.47 12.26
C GLU A 57 -3.77 3.20 10.79
N PHE A 58 -4.20 2.05 10.28
CA PHE A 58 -4.04 1.68 8.87
C PHE A 58 -4.72 2.68 7.93
N LYS A 59 -5.97 3.05 8.23
CA LYS A 59 -6.74 4.02 7.45
C LYS A 59 -6.07 5.40 7.47
N LYS A 60 -5.56 5.84 8.63
CA LYS A 60 -4.78 7.08 8.75
C LYS A 60 -3.47 7.01 7.95
N GLY A 61 -2.76 5.89 8.01
CA GLY A 61 -1.51 5.67 7.26
C GLY A 61 -1.73 5.72 5.76
N LYS A 62 -2.74 5.01 5.25
CA LYS A 62 -3.11 4.98 3.83
C LYS A 62 -3.49 6.36 3.32
N ALA A 63 -4.34 7.08 4.07
CA ALA A 63 -4.75 8.44 3.71
C ALA A 63 -3.56 9.42 3.67
N ARG A 64 -2.61 9.32 4.59
CA ARG A 64 -1.38 10.14 4.57
C ARG A 64 -0.50 9.81 3.38
N ALA A 65 -0.32 8.53 3.06
CA ALA A 65 0.49 8.10 1.93
C ALA A 65 -0.12 8.55 0.59
N GLU A 66 -1.43 8.38 0.41
CA GLU A 66 -2.14 8.87 -0.78
C GLU A 66 -2.05 10.39 -0.90
N LYS A 67 -2.23 11.12 0.20
CA LYS A 67 -2.12 12.58 0.21
C LYS A 67 -0.71 13.05 -0.17
N PHE A 68 0.33 12.45 0.42
CA PHE A 68 1.72 12.75 0.08
C PHE A 68 2.04 12.45 -1.39
N TYR A 69 1.55 11.32 -1.90
CA TYR A 69 1.73 10.95 -3.30
C TYR A 69 1.04 11.96 -4.24
N GLN A 70 -0.18 12.38 -3.92
CA GLN A 70 -0.91 13.37 -4.72
C GLN A 70 -0.26 14.76 -4.64
N GLU A 71 0.18 15.21 -3.45
CA GLU A 71 0.88 16.49 -3.29
C GLU A 71 2.20 16.49 -4.09
N LYS A 72 3.02 15.43 -3.97
CA LYS A 72 4.24 15.28 -4.76
C LYS A 72 3.95 15.17 -6.26
N LYS A 73 2.92 14.44 -6.66
CA LYS A 73 2.55 14.36 -8.08
C LYS A 73 2.13 15.72 -8.62
N THR A 74 1.37 16.49 -7.85
CA THR A 74 0.89 17.83 -8.24
C THR A 74 2.02 18.86 -8.30
N GLU A 75 2.99 18.81 -7.37
CA GLU A 75 4.19 19.67 -7.39
C GLU A 75 5.16 19.29 -8.52
N VAL A 76 5.34 17.99 -8.76
CA VAL A 76 6.39 17.51 -9.67
C VAL A 76 5.88 17.40 -11.10
N GLU A 77 4.61 17.11 -11.37
CA GLU A 77 4.04 17.04 -12.75
C GLU A 77 4.33 18.25 -13.65
N PRO A 78 4.18 19.51 -13.22
CA PRO A 78 4.51 20.65 -14.08
C PRO A 78 6.01 20.73 -14.39
N ASN A 79 6.87 20.33 -13.45
CA ASN A 79 8.33 20.30 -13.63
C ASN A 79 8.80 19.06 -14.41
N LEU A 80 8.13 17.91 -14.26
CA LEU A 80 8.38 16.67 -15.00
C LEU A 80 7.96 16.79 -16.46
N LYS A 81 6.82 17.44 -16.75
CA LYS A 81 6.40 17.72 -18.14
C LYS A 81 7.35 18.68 -18.83
N LYS A 82 7.83 19.72 -18.11
CA LYS A 82 8.86 20.62 -18.63
C LYS A 82 10.19 19.88 -18.83
N SER A 83 10.65 19.11 -17.85
CA SER A 83 11.92 18.38 -17.94
C SER A 83 11.89 17.25 -18.98
N GLN A 84 10.78 16.53 -19.16
CA GLN A 84 10.64 15.53 -20.23
C GLN A 84 10.77 16.14 -21.63
N LYS A 85 10.23 17.34 -21.85
CA LYS A 85 10.35 18.04 -23.14
C LYS A 85 11.80 18.43 -23.41
N HIS A 86 12.51 18.95 -22.39
CA HIS A 86 13.93 19.26 -22.49
C HIS A 86 14.79 18.00 -22.63
N PHE A 87 14.49 16.93 -21.90
CA PHE A 87 15.20 15.67 -21.94
C PHE A 87 15.04 14.97 -23.29
N LYS A 88 13.83 14.93 -23.86
CA LYS A 88 13.59 14.37 -25.20
C LYS A 88 14.34 15.13 -26.29
N ASN A 89 14.41 16.47 -26.18
CA ASN A 89 15.18 17.30 -27.10
C ASN A 89 16.69 17.08 -26.93
N ALA A 90 17.18 16.99 -25.70
CA ALA A 90 18.59 16.71 -25.41
C ALA A 90 19.00 15.31 -25.89
N PHE A 91 18.16 14.29 -25.68
CA PHE A 91 18.40 12.94 -26.19
C PHE A 91 18.40 12.87 -27.71
N LYS A 92 17.50 13.63 -28.37
CA LYS A 92 17.46 13.71 -29.83
C LYS A 92 18.72 14.38 -30.38
N GLN A 93 19.16 15.49 -29.77
CA GLN A 93 20.41 16.15 -30.13
C GLN A 93 21.64 15.26 -29.90
N LEU A 94 21.68 14.49 -28.81
CA LEU A 94 22.73 13.51 -28.56
C LEU A 94 22.71 12.38 -29.60
N GLY A 95 21.53 11.88 -29.96
CA GLY A 95 21.37 10.86 -31.00
C GLY A 95 21.80 11.36 -32.39
N ASP A 96 21.43 12.58 -32.75
CA ASP A 96 21.81 13.20 -34.01
C ASP A 96 23.33 13.45 -34.07
N ALA A 97 23.93 13.97 -33.00
CA ALA A 97 25.38 14.17 -32.90
C ALA A 97 26.16 12.84 -32.94
N PHE A 98 25.65 11.81 -32.27
CA PHE A 98 26.24 10.47 -32.29
C PHE A 98 26.13 9.83 -33.69
N SER A 99 24.98 10.00 -34.37
CA SER A 99 24.78 9.53 -35.73
C SER A 99 25.71 10.22 -36.74
N VAL A 100 25.94 11.54 -36.60
CA VAL A 100 26.89 12.28 -37.45
C VAL A 100 28.33 11.81 -37.23
N LEU A 101 28.75 11.60 -35.98
CA LEU A 101 30.08 11.10 -35.63
C LEU A 101 30.34 9.67 -36.16
N PHE A 102 29.31 8.81 -36.18
CA PHE A 102 29.45 7.42 -36.64
C PHE A 102 29.08 7.18 -38.11
N SER A 103 28.32 8.07 -38.74
CA SER A 103 27.99 7.99 -40.18
C SER A 103 29.00 8.74 -41.07
N GLY A 104 29.83 9.61 -40.48
CA GLY A 104 30.93 10.30 -41.17
C GLY A 104 32.20 9.45 -41.38
N LYS A 105 32.17 8.16 -41.03
CA LYS A 105 33.25 7.20 -41.33
C LYS A 105 32.79 6.25 -42.45
N LYS A 106 32.89 6.71 -43.68
CA LYS A 106 33.03 5.89 -44.88
C LYS A 106 34.19 6.43 -45.70
#